data_AF-A0A537E873-F1
#
_entry.id   AF-A0A537E873-F1
#
_cell.length_a   1.000
_cell.length_b   1.000
_cell.length_c   1.000
_cell.angle_alpha   90.00
_cell.angle_beta   90.00
_cell.angle_gamma   90.00
#
_symmetry.space_group_name_H-M   'P 1'
#
loop_
_entity.id
_entity.type
_entity.pdbx_description
1 polymer ?
#
loop_
_entity_poly.entity_id
_entity_poly.type
_entity_poly.pdbx_seq_one_letter_code
_entity_poly.pdbx_strand_id
1 'polypeptide(L)'
;MTEKTPSEKAESTLLAMKEFKLYLEGLEKDLSRTSKKYSNREIAQGVGFVAAGIHEALNYLEIVKKVIVKTERVVAKRNMASENATHSASPP
;
A
#
# COMPACT_ATOMS: atom_id res chain seq x y z
N MET A 1 -17.30 7.11 22.21
CA MET A 1 -16.13 6.89 21.33
C MET A 1 -15.06 7.85 21.79
N THR A 2 -13.96 7.37 22.37
CA THR A 2 -12.84 8.21 22.81
C THR A 2 -12.16 8.79 21.58
N GLU A 3 -11.95 10.11 21.57
CA GLU A 3 -11.31 10.79 20.45
C GLU A 3 -9.83 10.37 20.39
N LYS A 4 -9.41 9.77 19.27
CA LYS A 4 -8.02 9.35 19.08
C LYS A 4 -7.11 10.57 18.94
N THR A 5 -5.99 10.54 19.64
CA THR A 5 -4.91 11.51 19.49
C THR A 5 -4.33 11.45 18.06
N PRO A 6 -3.68 12.51 17.58
CA PRO A 6 -3.01 12.50 16.27
C PRO A 6 -2.01 11.36 16.10
N SER A 7 -1.29 10.98 17.17
CA SER A 7 -0.34 9.86 17.16
C SER A 7 -1.05 8.52 16.93
N GLU A 8 -2.10 8.22 17.71
CA GLU A 8 -2.88 6.99 17.58
C GLU A 8 -3.55 6.85 16.20
N LYS A 9 -4.00 7.97 15.61
CA LYS A 9 -4.54 7.98 14.24
C LYS A 9 -3.46 7.59 13.22
N ALA A 10 -2.25 8.09 13.40
CA ALA A 10 -1.16 7.82 12.48
C ALA A 10 -0.53 6.44 12.67
N GLU A 11 -0.44 5.91 13.89
CA GLU A 11 -0.08 4.51 14.14
C GLU A 11 -1.10 3.55 13.50
N SER A 12 -2.40 3.82 13.68
CA SER A 12 -3.48 3.07 13.04
C SER A 12 -3.38 3.12 11.51
N THR A 13 -2.98 4.27 10.95
CA THR A 13 -2.76 4.44 9.52
C THR A 13 -1.57 3.60 9.05
N LEU A 14 -0.44 3.66 9.76
CA LEU A 14 0.75 2.87 9.42
C LEU A 14 0.49 1.36 9.52
N LEU A 15 -0.32 0.91 10.49
CA LEU A 15 -0.73 -0.49 10.60
C LEU A 15 -1.55 -0.93 9.39
N ALA A 16 -2.58 -0.16 9.03
CA ALA A 16 -3.41 -0.46 7.85
C ALA A 16 -2.58 -0.49 6.55
N MET A 17 -1.57 0.38 6.42
CA MET A 17 -0.67 0.37 5.26
C MET A 17 0.19 -0.90 5.21
N LYS A 18 0.69 -1.38 6.35
CA LYS A 18 1.45 -2.65 6.41
C LYS A 18 0.58 -3.85 6.03
N GLU A 19 -0.64 -3.92 6.54
CA GLU A 19 -1.58 -4.99 6.20
C GLU A 19 -1.94 -4.96 4.71
N PHE A 20 -2.19 -3.77 4.17
CA PHE A 20 -2.47 -3.61 2.75
C PHE A 20 -1.29 -4.05 1.88
N LYS A 21 -0.04 -3.74 2.29
CA LYS A 21 1.15 -4.22 1.59
C LYS A 21 1.23 -5.75 1.54
N LEU A 22 0.97 -6.43 2.66
CA LEU A 22 0.94 -7.89 2.72
C LEU A 22 -0.13 -8.48 1.79
N TYR A 23 -1.31 -7.85 1.73
CA TYR A 23 -2.35 -8.24 0.79
C TYR A 23 -1.88 -8.13 -0.67
N LEU A 24 -1.23 -7.02 -1.04
CA LEU A 24 -0.70 -6.84 -2.40
C LEU A 24 0.44 -7.82 -2.74
N GLU A 25 1.20 -8.29 -1.76
CA GLU A 25 2.19 -9.36 -1.94
C GLU A 25 1.52 -10.72 -2.21
N GLY A 26 0.40 -11.01 -1.54
CA GLY A 26 -0.43 -12.18 -1.86
C GLY A 26 -0.99 -12.12 -3.28
N LEU A 27 -1.58 -10.98 -3.64
CA LEU A 27 -2.17 -10.77 -4.96
C LEU A 27 -1.13 -10.89 -6.09
N GLU A 28 0.08 -10.35 -5.89
CA GLU A 28 1.18 -10.51 -6.85
C GLU A 28 1.52 -11.99 -7.10
N LYS A 29 1.58 -12.79 -6.04
CA LYS A 29 1.87 -14.23 -6.14
C LYS A 29 0.77 -14.96 -6.92
N ASP A 30 -0.49 -14.65 -6.67
CA ASP A 30 -1.62 -15.29 -7.34
C ASP A 30 -1.71 -14.88 -8.82
N LEU A 31 -1.47 -13.61 -9.14
CA LEU A 31 -1.37 -13.14 -10.52
C LEU A 31 -0.17 -13.78 -11.24
N SER A 32 0.98 -13.88 -10.58
CA SER A 32 2.18 -14.53 -11.13
C SER A 32 2.00 -16.04 -11.36
N ARG A 33 1.15 -16.71 -10.58
CA ARG A 33 0.77 -18.11 -10.82
C ARG A 33 -0.19 -18.22 -12.00
N THR A 34 -1.16 -17.31 -12.08
CA THR A 34 -2.13 -17.25 -13.17
C THR A 34 -1.44 -17.00 -14.51
N SER A 35 -0.43 -16.13 -14.55
CA SER A 35 0.32 -15.81 -15.78
C SER A 35 1.12 -17.00 -16.34
N LYS A 36 1.47 -17.96 -15.48
CA LYS A 36 2.15 -19.20 -15.90
C LYS A 36 1.17 -20.24 -16.44
N LYS A 37 -0.11 -20.14 -16.09
CA LYS A 37 -1.13 -21.13 -16.43
C LYS A 37 -1.94 -20.74 -17.67
N TYR A 38 -2.17 -19.45 -17.88
CA TYR A 38 -3.00 -18.94 -18.97
C TYR A 38 -2.22 -17.93 -19.81
N SER A 39 -2.39 -17.97 -21.12
CA SER A 39 -1.85 -16.95 -22.01
C SER A 39 -2.53 -15.59 -21.78
N ASN A 40 -1.82 -14.52 -22.10
CA ASN A 40 -2.39 -13.17 -22.05
C ASN A 40 -3.68 -13.04 -22.87
N ARG A 41 -3.79 -13.78 -23.98
CA ARG A 41 -5.00 -13.80 -24.81
C ARG A 41 -6.19 -14.41 -24.09
N GLU A 42 -6.00 -15.57 -23.45
CA GLU A 42 -7.06 -16.25 -22.68
C GLU A 42 -7.53 -15.38 -21.51
N ILE A 43 -6.58 -14.74 -20.82
CA ILE A 43 -6.88 -13.83 -19.72
C ILE A 43 -7.67 -12.62 -20.25
N ALA A 44 -7.16 -11.91 -21.27
CA ALA A 44 -7.83 -10.73 -21.82
C ALA A 44 -9.26 -11.00 -22.30
N GLN A 45 -9.48 -12.16 -22.92
CA GLN A 45 -10.81 -12.61 -23.34
C GLN A 45 -11.76 -12.82 -22.16
N GLY A 46 -11.28 -13.35 -21.03
CA GLY A 46 -12.09 -13.60 -19.84
C GLY A 46 -12.45 -12.36 -19.02
N VAL A 47 -11.59 -11.32 -19.00
CA VAL A 47 -11.82 -10.07 -18.25
C VAL A 47 -12.41 -8.93 -19.09
N GLY A 48 -12.53 -9.07 -20.41
CA GLY A 48 -13.15 -8.05 -21.27
C GLY A 48 -12.32 -6.76 -21.44
N PHE A 49 -11.02 -6.81 -21.12
CA PHE A 49 -10.09 -5.72 -21.37
C PHE A 49 -9.41 -5.88 -22.74
N VAL A 50 -9.08 -4.75 -23.40
CA VAL A 50 -8.09 -4.71 -24.51
C VAL A 50 -6.80 -5.38 -24.02
N ALA A 51 -5.99 -5.96 -24.91
CA ALA A 51 -4.85 -6.88 -24.68
C ALA A 51 -3.75 -6.49 -23.66
N ALA A 52 -4.00 -5.57 -22.72
CA ALA A 52 -3.39 -5.46 -21.41
C ALA A 52 -3.48 -6.80 -20.66
N GLY A 53 -2.52 -7.67 -20.94
CA GLY A 53 -2.38 -8.97 -20.28
C GLY A 53 -1.97 -8.82 -18.82
N ILE A 54 -1.86 -9.96 -18.13
CA ILE A 54 -1.52 -10.02 -16.70
C ILE A 54 -0.18 -9.34 -16.34
N HIS A 55 0.72 -9.19 -17.32
CA HIS A 55 1.97 -8.44 -17.14
C HIS A 55 1.74 -6.95 -16.88
N GLU A 56 0.75 -6.34 -17.52
CA GLU A 56 0.43 -4.93 -17.29
C GLU A 56 -0.24 -4.74 -15.92
N ALA A 57 -1.09 -5.68 -15.51
CA ALA A 57 -1.64 -5.71 -14.16
C ALA A 57 -0.54 -5.84 -13.08
N LEU A 58 0.47 -6.67 -13.31
CA LEU A 58 1.64 -6.80 -12.42
C LEU A 58 2.46 -5.50 -12.37
N ASN A 59 2.64 -4.79 -13.49
CA ASN A 59 3.31 -3.49 -13.52
C ASN A 59 2.55 -2.43 -12.70
N TYR A 60 1.21 -2.35 -12.85
CA TYR A 60 0.40 -1.43 -12.03
C TYR A 60 0.49 -1.77 -10.55
N LEU A 61 0.48 -3.06 -10.20
CA LEU A 61 0.66 -3.50 -8.83
C LEU A 61 2.01 -3.05 -8.25
N GLU A 62 3.09 -3.11 -9.04
CA GLU A 62 4.40 -2.62 -8.62
C GLU A 62 4.39 -1.10 -8.35
N ILE A 63 3.72 -0.31 -9.21
CA ILE A 63 3.57 1.14 -9.02
C ILE A 63 2.81 1.43 -7.72
N VAL A 64 1.70 0.73 -7.46
CA VAL A 64 0.91 0.89 -6.23
C VAL A 64 1.78 0.60 -4.99
N LYS A 65 2.58 -0.48 -5.01
CA LYS A 65 3.51 -0.79 -3.91
C LYS A 65 4.52 0.34 -3.66
N LYS A 66 5.07 0.94 -4.71
CA LYS A 66 6.00 2.09 -4.60
C LYS A 66 5.32 3.31 -3.99
N VAL A 67 4.08 3.60 -4.39
CA VAL A 67 3.29 4.71 -3.84
C VAL A 67 3.03 4.50 -2.34
N ILE A 68 2.64 3.29 -1.93
CA ILE A 68 2.42 2.96 -0.51
C ILE A 68 3.68 3.22 0.31
N VAL A 69 4.83 2.68 -0.12
CA VAL A 69 6.11 2.89 0.57
C VAL A 69 6.47 4.37 0.68
N LYS A 70 6.21 5.17 -0.35
CA LYS A 70 6.42 6.62 -0.31
C LYS A 70 5.50 7.28 0.72
N THR A 71 4.23 6.90 0.74
CA THR A 71 3.23 7.43 1.68
C THR A 71 3.56 7.04 3.12
N GLU A 72 4.02 5.82 3.39
CA GLU A 72 4.44 5.38 4.73
C GLU A 72 5.56 6.27 5.27
N ARG A 73 6.57 6.57 4.44
CA ARG A 73 7.68 7.47 4.81
C ARG A 73 7.19 8.89 5.11
N VAL A 74 6.19 9.38 4.38
CA VAL A 74 5.63 10.73 4.62
C VAL A 74 4.85 10.75 5.95
N VAL A 75 4.03 9.73 6.21
CA VAL A 75 3.27 9.61 7.46
C VAL A 75 4.21 9.47 8.66
N ALA A 76 5.20 8.58 8.58
CA ALA A 76 6.18 8.38 9.65
C ALA A 76 6.96 9.67 9.97
N LYS A 77 7.40 10.43 8.95
CA LYS A 77 8.08 11.72 9.15
C LYS A 77 7.20 12.77 9.83
N ARG A 78 5.90 12.84 9.47
CA ARG A 78 4.96 13.78 10.12
C ARG A 78 4.76 13.44 11.59
N ASN A 79 4.70 12.16 11.94
CA ASN A 79 4.59 11.74 13.33
C ASN A 79 5.80 12.18 14.16
N MET A 80 7.02 11.90 13.69
CA MET A 80 8.24 12.30 14.40
C MET A 80 8.32 13.82 14.60
N ALA A 81 7.91 14.61 13.59
CA ALA A 81 7.85 16.06 13.71
C ALA A 81 6.80 16.52 14.74
N SER A 82 5.64 15.86 14.80
CA SER A 82 4.60 16.13 15.79
C SER A 82 5.04 15.78 17.21
N GLU A 83 5.75 14.66 17.40
CA GLU A 83 6.28 14.25 18.70
C GLU A 83 7.33 15.24 19.22
N ASN A 84 8.27 15.65 18.35
CA ASN A 84 9.29 16.63 18.70
C ASN A 84 8.72 18.01 19.04
N ALA A 85 7.65 18.44 18.36
CA ALA A 85 6.95 19.69 18.68
C ALA A 85 6.24 19.63 20.04
N THR A 86 5.73 18.46 20.43
CA THR A 86 5.05 18.26 21.72
C THR A 86 6.05 18.28 22.88
N HIS A 87 7.25 17.71 22.69
CA HIS A 87 8.32 17.72 23.70
C HIS A 87 8.98 19.09 23.91
N SER A 88 8.97 19.95 22.89
CA SER A 88 9.55 21.30 22.99
C SER A 88 8.59 22.34 23.60
N ALA A 89 7.31 22.03 23.72
CA ALA A 89 6.29 22.92 24.30
C ALA A 89 6.02 22.69 25.80
N SER A 90 6.75 21.78 26.47
CA SER A 90 6.63 21.54 27.92
C SER A 90 7.67 22.41 28.67
N PRO A 91 7.27 23.35 29.56
CA PRO A 91 8.24 24.10 30.38
C PRO A 91 8.83 23.21 31.50
N PRO A 92 10.02 23.56 32.03
CA PRO A 92 10.71 22.80 33.08
C PRO A 92 10.00 22.81 34.43
#